data_AF-A0A841BNH7-F1
#
_entry.id   AF-A0A841BNH7-F1
#
_cell.length_a   1.000
_cell.length_b   1.000
_cell.length_c   1.000
_cell.angle_alpha   90.00
_cell.angle_beta   90.00
_cell.angle_gamma   90.00
#
_symmetry.space_group_name_H-M   'P 1'
#
loop_
_entity.id
_entity.type
_entity.pdbx_description
1 polymer ?
#
loop_
_entity_poly.entity_id
_entity_poly.type
_entity_poly.pdbx_seq_one_letter_code
_entity_poly.pdbx_strand_id
1 'polypeptide(L)'
;MSAYGPALFVSRRDRAELSEEEQARVFELVRAACLSVGVTGDDGEPAKPSIYGYDQEEQRALGVLLYSSYAYVQMPDEIREDHEEGWRRVGARVAAEIEKQSPGVYAFASYGVEN
;
A
#
# COMPACT_ATOMS: atom_id res chain seq x y z
N MET A 1 -4.00 17.78 10.06
CA MET A 1 -4.48 16.52 10.65
C MET A 1 -3.71 15.42 9.96
N SER A 2 -2.95 14.63 10.71
CA SER A 2 -2.25 13.46 10.15
C SER A 2 -3.28 12.47 9.61
N ALA A 3 -3.01 11.90 8.44
CA ALA A 3 -3.74 10.76 7.91
C ALA A 3 -2.98 9.48 8.28
N TYR A 4 -3.69 8.38 8.46
CA TYR A 4 -3.08 7.06 8.58
C TYR A 4 -3.62 6.15 7.49
N GLY A 5 -2.97 5.03 7.19
CA GLY A 5 -3.61 4.06 6.32
C GLY A 5 -2.73 2.89 5.95
N PRO A 6 -3.31 1.90 5.23
CA PRO A 6 -2.55 0.79 4.73
C PRO A 6 -1.61 1.28 3.63
N ALA A 7 -0.33 1.02 3.80
CA ALA A 7 0.67 1.18 2.75
C ALA A 7 1.12 -0.19 2.24
N LEU A 8 1.42 -0.21 0.95
CA LEU A 8 2.10 -1.30 0.28
C LEU A 8 3.45 -0.78 -0.24
N PHE A 9 4.53 -1.44 0.18
CA PHE A 9 5.87 -1.20 -0.31
C PHE A 9 6.19 -2.27 -1.35
N VAL A 10 6.54 -1.82 -2.56
CA VAL A 10 6.85 -2.70 -3.68
C VAL A 10 8.30 -2.48 -4.07
N SER A 11 9.09 -3.54 -4.04
CA SER A 11 10.50 -3.57 -4.49
C SER A 11 10.70 -4.66 -5.53
N ARG A 12 11.82 -4.64 -6.25
CA ARG A 12 12.16 -5.75 -7.14
C ARG A 12 12.66 -6.96 -6.35
N ARG A 13 12.26 -8.15 -6.76
CA ARG A 13 12.70 -9.41 -6.12
C ARG A 13 14.20 -9.68 -6.32
N ASP A 14 14.78 -9.18 -7.42
CA ASP A 14 16.21 -9.23 -7.70
C ASP A 14 17.04 -8.14 -6.98
N ARG A 15 16.38 -7.30 -6.16
CA ARG A 15 16.99 -6.20 -5.40
C ARG A 15 17.58 -5.06 -6.23
N ALA A 16 17.29 -5.03 -7.54
CA ALA A 16 17.59 -3.85 -8.35
C ALA A 16 16.66 -2.68 -7.95
N GLU A 17 17.15 -1.47 -8.17
CA GLU A 17 16.36 -0.25 -7.94
C GLU A 17 15.27 -0.13 -9.02
N LEU A 18 14.13 0.45 -8.62
CA LEU A 18 13.05 0.78 -9.55
C LEU A 18 13.39 2.09 -10.25
N SER A 19 13.55 2.06 -11.58
CA SER A 19 13.64 3.30 -12.38
C SER A 19 12.35 4.11 -12.27
N GLU A 20 12.38 5.40 -12.61
CA GLU A 20 11.16 6.25 -12.60
C GLU A 20 10.03 5.66 -13.46
N GLU A 21 10.36 5.11 -14.62
CA GLU A 21 9.39 4.41 -15.49
C GLU A 21 8.81 3.16 -14.82
N GLU A 22 9.64 2.38 -14.12
CA GLU A 22 9.20 1.20 -13.41
C GLU A 22 8.36 1.57 -12.18
N GLN A 23 8.70 2.64 -11.47
CA GLN A 23 7.89 3.18 -10.37
C GLN A 23 6.51 3.62 -10.85
N ALA A 24 6.42 4.34 -11.98
CA ALA A 24 5.15 4.71 -12.58
C ALA A 24 4.32 3.47 -12.96
N ARG A 25 4.98 2.44 -13.51
CA ARG A 25 4.32 1.17 -13.85
C ARG A 25 3.81 0.44 -12.61
N VAL A 26 4.61 0.35 -11.56
CA VAL A 26 4.23 -0.26 -10.28
C VAL A 26 3.05 0.50 -9.66
N PHE A 27 3.08 1.84 -9.68
CA PHE A 27 1.98 2.64 -9.16
C PHE A 27 0.64 2.33 -9.88
N GLU A 28 0.66 2.22 -11.21
CA GLU A 28 -0.53 1.83 -11.97
C GLU A 28 -0.96 0.38 -11.69
N LEU A 29 -0.02 -0.55 -11.47
CA LEU A 29 -0.34 -1.91 -11.03
C LEU A 29 -1.04 -1.90 -9.66
N VAL A 30 -0.58 -1.10 -8.71
CA VAL A 30 -1.21 -0.95 -7.38
C VAL A 30 -2.62 -0.39 -7.53
N ARG A 31 -2.81 0.66 -8.34
CA ARG A 31 -4.14 1.24 -8.60
C ARG A 31 -5.10 0.22 -9.21
N ALA A 32 -4.66 -0.50 -10.24
CA ALA A 32 -5.46 -1.55 -10.88
C ALA A 32 -5.78 -2.70 -9.92
N ALA A 33 -4.81 -3.13 -9.11
CA ALA A 33 -5.01 -4.17 -8.11
C ALA A 33 -6.00 -3.76 -7.02
N CYS A 34 -5.93 -2.51 -6.52
CA CYS A 34 -6.90 -1.98 -5.55
C CYS A 34 -8.33 -2.03 -6.11
N LEU A 35 -8.51 -1.65 -7.37
CA LEU A 35 -9.81 -1.73 -8.04
C LEU A 35 -10.27 -3.18 -8.22
N SER A 36 -9.39 -4.07 -8.68
CA SER A 36 -9.69 -5.49 -8.93
C SER A 36 -10.19 -6.20 -7.66
N VAL A 37 -9.54 -5.94 -6.52
CA VAL A 37 -9.93 -6.57 -5.24
C VAL A 37 -10.96 -5.76 -4.44
N GLY A 38 -11.44 -4.64 -4.98
CA GLY A 38 -12.47 -3.81 -4.35
C GLY A 38 -12.04 -3.18 -3.03
N VAL A 39 -10.83 -2.59 -2.97
CA VAL A 39 -10.40 -1.83 -1.78
C VAL A 39 -11.21 -0.53 -1.70
N THR A 40 -11.78 -0.25 -0.54
CA THR A 40 -12.51 0.98 -0.23
C THR A 40 -11.85 1.71 0.94
N GLY A 41 -11.99 3.03 0.98
CA GLY A 41 -11.65 3.85 2.15
C GLY A 41 -12.72 3.76 3.24
N ASP A 42 -12.50 4.50 4.32
CA ASP A 42 -13.42 4.53 5.47
C ASP A 42 -14.79 5.16 5.14
N ASP A 43 -14.85 5.98 4.10
CA ASP A 43 -16.08 6.58 3.56
C ASP A 43 -16.87 5.63 2.66
N GLY A 44 -16.35 4.41 2.41
CA GLY A 44 -16.93 3.43 1.51
C GLY A 44 -16.67 3.70 0.03
N GLU A 45 -15.96 4.78 -0.31
CA GLU A 45 -15.58 5.08 -1.67
C GLU A 45 -14.39 4.20 -2.11
N PRO A 46 -14.23 3.96 -3.43
CA PRO A 46 -13.05 3.27 -3.94
C PRO A 46 -11.76 3.93 -3.45
N ALA A 47 -10.81 3.09 -3.04
CA ALA A 47 -9.50 3.54 -2.59
C ALA A 47 -8.83 4.43 -3.65
N LYS A 48 -8.15 5.48 -3.18
CA LYS A 48 -7.42 6.45 -4.01
C LYS A 48 -5.94 6.38 -3.65
N PRO A 49 -5.17 5.43 -4.23
CA PRO A 49 -3.78 5.27 -3.86
C PRO A 49 -2.94 6.50 -4.18
N SER A 50 -1.98 6.82 -3.32
CA SER A 50 -1.01 7.89 -3.52
C SER A 50 0.39 7.40 -3.20
N ILE A 51 1.39 7.95 -3.89
CA ILE A 51 2.79 7.66 -3.59
C ILE A 51 3.08 8.15 -2.16
N TYR A 52 3.62 7.24 -1.34
CA TYR A 52 4.08 7.51 0.00
C TYR A 52 5.59 7.68 -0.04
N GLY A 53 6.05 8.92 0.19
CA GLY A 53 7.43 9.34 -0.05
C GLY A 53 8.44 8.94 1.03
N TYR A 54 8.01 8.35 2.15
CA TYR A 54 8.91 8.02 3.25
C TYR A 54 9.72 6.76 2.93
N ASP A 55 11.03 6.82 3.15
CA ASP A 55 11.97 5.68 3.15
C ASP A 55 12.20 4.95 1.81
N GLN A 56 11.86 5.58 0.68
CA GLN A 56 12.01 4.97 -0.65
C GLN A 56 13.47 4.66 -1.01
N GLU A 57 14.42 5.49 -0.57
CA GLU A 57 15.85 5.32 -0.83
C GLU A 57 16.48 4.21 0.03
N GLU A 58 16.16 4.14 1.33
CA GLU A 58 16.70 3.10 2.22
C GLU A 58 16.10 1.72 1.94
N GLN A 59 14.82 1.66 1.57
CA GLN A 59 14.11 0.41 1.31
C GLN A 59 14.16 -0.05 -0.15
N ARG A 60 14.68 0.77 -1.07
CA ARG A 60 14.65 0.54 -2.54
C ARG A 60 13.27 0.09 -3.02
N ALA A 61 12.24 0.68 -2.43
CA ALA A 61 10.85 0.28 -2.61
C ALA A 61 10.00 1.52 -2.90
N LEU A 62 9.03 1.36 -3.80
CA LEU A 62 7.98 2.34 -3.96
C LEU A 62 6.94 2.12 -2.86
N GLY A 63 6.87 3.04 -1.91
CA GLY A 63 5.78 3.11 -0.93
C GLY A 63 4.52 3.68 -1.59
N VAL A 64 3.40 3.00 -1.43
CA VAL A 64 2.09 3.47 -1.89
C VAL A 64 1.09 3.36 -0.76
N LEU A 65 0.57 4.51 -0.33
CA LEU A 65 -0.58 4.58 0.58
C LEU A 65 -1.83 4.19 -0.24
N LEU A 66 -2.59 3.19 0.21
CA LEU A 66 -3.74 2.70 -0.54
C LEU A 66 -4.96 3.60 -0.35
N TYR A 67 -5.18 4.10 0.87
CA TYR A 67 -6.16 5.12 1.19
C TYR A 67 -5.81 5.83 2.52
N SER A 68 -6.36 7.03 2.72
CA SER A 68 -6.22 7.80 3.95
C SER A 68 -7.39 7.57 4.90
N SER A 69 -7.07 7.29 6.16
CA SER A 69 -7.96 7.19 7.32
C SER A 69 -7.63 8.31 8.30
N TYR A 70 -8.61 9.17 8.57
CA TYR A 70 -8.49 10.22 9.59
C TYR A 70 -9.12 9.82 10.93
N ALA A 71 -9.83 8.70 10.95
CA ALA A 71 -10.50 8.18 12.13
C ALA A 71 -9.53 7.46 13.08
N TYR A 72 -8.45 6.89 12.54
CA TYR A 72 -7.51 6.05 13.29
C TYR A 72 -6.94 6.71 14.56
N VAL A 73 -6.60 8.00 14.53
CA VAL A 73 -6.02 8.71 15.69
C VAL A 73 -7.00 8.89 16.86
N GLN A 74 -8.30 8.77 16.60
CA GLN A 74 -9.36 8.93 17.61
C GLN A 74 -9.82 7.57 18.17
N MET A 75 -9.30 6.46 17.65
CA MET A 75 -9.67 5.12 18.08
C MET A 75 -8.94 4.72 19.38
N PRO A 76 -9.60 3.99 20.29
CA PRO A 76 -8.92 3.31 21.40
C PRO A 76 -7.83 2.35 20.90
N ASP A 77 -6.78 2.14 21.69
CA ASP A 77 -5.62 1.33 21.28
C ASP A 77 -6.00 -0.10 20.84
N GLU A 78 -6.93 -0.74 21.55
CA GLU A 78 -7.45 -2.09 21.20
C GLU A 78 -8.07 -2.12 19.78
N ILE A 79 -8.77 -1.06 19.38
CA ILE A 79 -9.37 -0.95 18.05
C ILE A 79 -8.31 -0.64 16.99
N ARG A 80 -7.24 0.09 17.35
CA ARG A 80 -6.14 0.42 16.45
C ARG A 80 -5.35 -0.82 16.04
N GLU A 81 -5.11 -1.75 16.97
CA GLU A 81 -4.43 -3.03 16.69
C GLU A 81 -5.21 -3.87 15.67
N ASP A 82 -6.53 -4.01 15.87
CA ASP A 82 -7.42 -4.71 14.93
C ASP A 82 -7.42 -4.01 13.55
N HIS A 83 -7.39 -2.68 13.54
CA HIS A 83 -7.33 -1.88 12.32
C HIS A 83 -6.03 -2.09 11.54
N GLU A 84 -4.89 -2.16 12.24
CA GLU A 84 -3.58 -2.43 11.64
C GLU A 84 -3.50 -3.85 11.05
N GLU A 85 -4.08 -4.85 11.72
CA GLU A 85 -4.18 -6.20 11.15
C GLU A 85 -5.08 -6.19 9.90
N GLY A 86 -6.18 -5.44 9.92
CA GLY A 86 -7.01 -5.17 8.75
C GLY A 86 -6.20 -4.58 7.59
N TRP A 87 -5.37 -3.58 7.85
CA TRP A 87 -4.51 -2.95 6.86
C TRP A 87 -3.48 -3.90 6.26
N ARG A 88 -2.83 -4.74 7.06
CA ARG A 88 -1.93 -5.78 6.55
C ARG A 88 -2.65 -6.77 5.63
N ARG A 89 -3.88 -7.17 5.98
CA ARG A 89 -4.72 -8.04 5.14
C ARG A 89 -5.09 -7.38 3.81
N VAL A 90 -5.43 -6.08 3.82
CA VAL A 90 -5.70 -5.32 2.59
C VAL A 90 -4.45 -5.29 1.71
N GLY A 91 -3.29 -4.92 2.25
CA GLY A 91 -2.04 -4.89 1.50
C GLY A 91 -1.65 -6.25 0.92
N ALA A 92 -1.84 -7.34 1.68
CA ALA A 92 -1.59 -8.70 1.20
C ALA A 92 -2.50 -9.09 0.00
N ARG A 93 -3.78 -8.67 0.01
CA ARG A 93 -4.70 -8.90 -1.11
C ARG A 93 -4.27 -8.15 -2.36
N VAL A 94 -3.85 -6.89 -2.22
CA VAL A 94 -3.33 -6.07 -3.32
C VAL A 94 -2.04 -6.67 -3.86
N ALA A 95 -1.10 -7.05 -2.99
CA ALA A 95 0.15 -7.71 -3.36
C ALA A 95 -0.08 -9.00 -4.15
N ALA A 96 -0.99 -9.86 -3.69
CA ALA A 96 -1.33 -11.10 -4.38
C ALA A 96 -1.91 -10.84 -5.77
N GLU A 97 -2.68 -9.76 -5.95
CA GLU A 97 -3.23 -9.39 -7.25
C GLU A 97 -2.16 -8.84 -8.20
N ILE A 98 -1.16 -8.12 -7.69
CA ILE A 98 0.01 -7.70 -8.47
C ILE A 98 0.86 -8.90 -8.88
N GLU A 99 1.12 -9.85 -7.96
CA GLU A 99 1.90 -11.07 -8.27
C GLU A 99 1.25 -11.89 -9.39
N LYS A 100 -0.08 -11.93 -9.50
CA LYS A 100 -0.76 -12.58 -10.65
C LYS A 100 -0.46 -11.89 -11.98
N GLN A 101 -0.37 -10.55 -11.97
CA GLN A 101 -0.13 -9.74 -13.17
C GLN A 101 1.35 -9.66 -13.53
N SER A 102 2.24 -9.83 -12.55
CA SER A 102 3.71 -9.77 -12.72
C SER A 102 4.40 -10.84 -11.87
N PRO A 103 4.22 -12.14 -12.21
CA PRO A 103 4.71 -13.24 -11.38
C PRO A 103 6.24 -13.23 -11.31
N GLY A 104 6.80 -13.37 -10.10
CA GLY A 104 8.25 -13.47 -9.94
C GLY A 104 9.01 -12.14 -9.93
N VAL A 105 8.37 -11.02 -10.24
CA VAL A 105 9.05 -9.74 -10.50
C VAL A 105 9.29 -8.94 -9.22
N TYR A 106 8.25 -8.82 -8.39
CA TYR A 106 8.26 -7.91 -7.25
C TYR A 106 8.28 -8.63 -5.90
N ALA A 107 8.73 -7.92 -4.87
CA ALA A 107 8.59 -8.30 -3.47
C ALA A 107 7.75 -7.23 -2.75
N PHE A 108 7.00 -7.67 -1.74
CA PHE A 108 5.97 -6.85 -1.12
C PHE A 108 6.12 -6.83 0.40
N ALA A 109 5.92 -5.67 0.99
CA ALA A 109 5.73 -5.49 2.42
C ALA A 109 4.54 -4.56 2.67
N SER A 110 3.78 -4.76 3.74
CA SER A 110 2.61 -3.93 4.04
C SER A 110 2.49 -3.62 5.52
N TYR A 111 2.22 -2.35 5.81
CA TYR A 111 2.14 -1.79 7.16
C TYR A 111 1.10 -0.66 7.20
N GLY A 112 0.64 -0.32 8.40
CA GLY A 112 0.01 0.99 8.63
C GLY A 112 1.07 2.08 8.66
N VAL A 113 0.82 3.21 7.98
CA VAL A 113 1.73 4.37 8.01
C VAL A 113 0.97 5.64 8.37
N GLU A 114 1.68 6.61 8.93
CA GLU A 114 1.23 8.00 9.06
C GLU A 114 1.66 8.79 7.81
N ASN A 115 0.76 9.60 7.26
CA ASN A 115 0.91 10.41 6.06
C ASN A 115 0.47 11.88 6.32
#